data_AF-A0A838HUD0-F1
#
_entry.id   AF-A0A838HUD0-F1
#
_cell.length_a   1.000
_cell.length_b   1.000
_cell.length_c   1.000
_cell.angle_alpha   90.00
_cell.angle_beta   90.00
_cell.angle_gamma   90.00
#
_symmetry.space_group_name_H-M   'P 1'
#
loop_
_entity.id
_entity.type
_entity.pdbx_description
1 polymer ?
#
loop_
_entity_poly.entity_id
_entity_poly.type
_entity_poly.pdbx_seq_one_letter_code
_entity_poly.pdbx_strand_id
1 'polypeptide(L)'
;AAETEAQSQDSAAVAEGPALADEAAVRERYTGLEEIDRLLGTPVDEAPGLAAERRAEVEQAPAFPSGEFPAACLDAVAPADGPPEVIVRVERVNFAGSPALVYVHVGATAGAAALDRVRIDVVGTDCAVVLSL
;
A
#
# COMPACT_ATOMS: atom_id res chain seq x y z
N ALA A 1 13.84 39.70 -38.06
CA ALA A 1 14.35 39.56 -36.68
C ALA A 1 13.87 38.21 -36.17
N ALA A 2 14.80 37.40 -35.70
CA ALA A 2 14.51 36.14 -35.03
C ALA A 2 14.24 36.47 -33.56
N GLU A 3 13.10 36.04 -33.03
CA GLU A 3 12.87 36.01 -31.59
C GLU A 3 12.64 34.56 -31.20
N THR A 4 13.75 33.99 -30.71
CA THR A 4 13.84 32.72 -30.01
C THR A 4 13.42 32.98 -28.58
N GLU A 5 12.21 32.56 -28.19
CA GLU A 5 11.80 32.60 -26.79
C GLU A 5 11.77 31.18 -26.20
N ALA A 6 12.84 30.95 -25.44
CA ALA A 6 12.91 30.25 -24.17
C ALA A 6 12.03 29.00 -23.96
N GLN A 7 12.73 27.86 -23.93
CA GLN A 7 12.40 26.72 -23.08
C GLN A 7 12.05 27.19 -21.66
N SER A 8 10.85 26.85 -21.18
CA SER A 8 10.58 26.69 -19.76
C SER A 8 10.12 25.26 -19.55
N GLN A 9 10.84 24.60 -18.67
CA GLN A 9 10.78 23.18 -18.36
C GLN A 9 9.39 22.80 -17.86
N ASP A 10 8.57 22.20 -18.73
CA ASP A 10 7.51 21.30 -18.25
C ASP A 10 8.18 19.94 -18.02
N SER A 11 9.00 19.88 -16.97
CA SER A 11 9.37 18.61 -16.38
C SER A 11 8.06 18.02 -15.89
N ALA A 12 7.50 17.10 -16.69
CA ALA A 12 6.38 16.27 -16.31
C ALA A 12 6.57 15.89 -14.84
N ALA A 13 5.75 16.46 -13.96
CA ALA A 13 5.74 16.08 -12.57
C ALA A 13 5.43 14.58 -12.58
N VAL A 14 6.47 13.76 -12.44
CA VAL A 14 6.36 12.35 -12.06
C VAL A 14 5.47 12.40 -10.85
N ALA A 15 4.20 12.03 -10.98
CA ALA A 15 3.20 12.27 -9.95
C ALA A 15 3.70 11.61 -8.66
N GLU A 16 4.31 12.41 -7.79
CA GLU A 16 4.80 11.96 -6.50
C GLU A 16 3.56 11.53 -5.70
N GLY A 17 3.62 10.34 -5.11
CA GLY A 17 2.58 9.90 -4.19
C GLY A 17 2.39 10.94 -3.07
N PRO A 18 1.28 10.89 -2.31
CA PRO A 18 1.05 11.86 -1.25
C PRO A 18 2.24 11.89 -0.27
N ALA A 19 2.60 13.10 0.17
CA ALA A 19 3.62 13.28 1.18
C ALA A 19 3.04 12.97 2.56
N LEU A 20 3.65 12.01 3.26
CA LEU A 20 3.27 11.59 4.61
C LEU A 20 4.47 11.81 5.52
N ALA A 21 4.37 12.79 6.43
CA ALA A 21 5.51 13.21 7.23
C ALA A 21 5.88 12.18 8.31
N ASP A 22 4.89 11.49 8.87
CA ASP A 22 5.02 10.64 10.05
C ASP A 22 3.88 9.61 10.17
N GLU A 23 3.89 8.83 11.26
CA GLU A 23 2.86 7.86 11.62
C GLU A 23 1.46 8.45 11.72
N ALA A 24 1.31 9.68 12.23
CA ALA A 24 0.00 10.31 12.38
C ALA A 24 -0.63 10.60 11.03
N ALA A 25 0.16 11.10 10.08
CA ALA A 25 -0.27 11.32 8.69
C ALA A 25 -0.69 10.00 8.02
N VAL A 26 0.03 8.89 8.25
CA VAL A 26 -0.33 7.57 7.73
C VAL A 26 -1.66 7.11 8.32
N ARG A 27 -1.86 7.22 9.64
CA ARG A 27 -3.13 6.84 10.28
C ARG A 27 -4.30 7.67 9.75
N GLU A 28 -4.15 8.98 9.64
CA GLU A 28 -5.19 9.88 9.13
C GLU A 28 -5.60 9.53 7.69
N ARG A 29 -4.62 9.19 6.85
CA ARG A 29 -4.83 8.90 5.43
C ARG A 29 -5.53 7.56 5.19
N TYR A 30 -5.19 6.53 5.96
CA TYR A 30 -5.50 5.13 5.63
C TYR A 30 -6.44 4.44 6.61
N THR A 31 -6.76 5.04 7.75
CA THR A 31 -7.80 4.51 8.65
C THR A 31 -9.18 4.88 8.13
N GLY A 32 -10.16 3.96 8.21
CA GLY A 32 -11.55 4.24 7.85
C GLY A 32 -11.82 4.30 6.34
N LEU A 33 -10.96 3.67 5.53
CA LEU A 33 -11.26 3.47 4.10
C LEU A 33 -12.49 2.57 3.95
N GLU A 34 -13.37 2.88 3.00
CA GLU A 34 -14.56 2.06 2.70
C GLU A 34 -14.20 0.60 2.37
N GLU A 35 -13.02 0.36 1.78
CA GLU A 35 -12.53 -0.99 1.50
C GLU A 35 -12.22 -1.78 2.78
N ILE A 36 -11.78 -1.11 3.84
CA ILE A 36 -11.58 -1.71 5.17
C ILE A 36 -12.94 -2.07 5.77
N ASP A 37 -13.88 -1.11 5.77
CA ASP A 37 -15.20 -1.30 6.39
C ASP A 37 -15.98 -2.45 5.75
N ARG A 38 -15.79 -2.70 4.45
CA ARG A 38 -16.40 -3.84 3.74
C ARG A 38 -15.85 -5.20 4.15
N LEU A 39 -14.63 -5.27 4.69
CA LEU A 39 -13.97 -6.52 5.05
C LEU A 39 -13.99 -6.79 6.56
N LEU A 40 -14.15 -5.76 7.38
CA LEU A 40 -14.35 -5.95 8.81
C LEU A 40 -15.62 -6.77 9.06
N GLY A 41 -15.48 -7.82 9.87
CA GLY A 41 -16.56 -8.77 10.15
C GLY A 41 -16.66 -9.94 9.16
N THR A 42 -15.84 -9.98 8.09
CA THR A 42 -15.75 -11.16 7.22
C THR A 42 -15.31 -12.40 8.02
N PRO A 43 -15.98 -13.55 7.89
CA PRO A 43 -15.58 -14.78 8.56
C PRO A 43 -14.14 -15.22 8.24
N VAL A 44 -13.42 -15.74 9.24
CA VAL A 44 -12.01 -16.15 9.07
C VAL A 44 -11.82 -17.33 8.11
N ASP A 45 -12.85 -18.14 7.86
CA ASP A 45 -12.83 -19.23 6.90
C ASP A 45 -12.95 -18.75 5.44
N GLU A 46 -13.51 -17.56 5.22
CA GLU A 46 -13.55 -16.90 3.90
C GLU A 46 -12.27 -16.12 3.59
N ALA A 47 -11.56 -15.66 4.62
CA ALA A 47 -10.37 -14.82 4.49
C ALA A 47 -9.25 -15.38 3.58
N PRO A 48 -8.91 -16.70 3.60
CA PRO A 48 -7.86 -17.23 2.72
C PRO A 48 -8.18 -17.06 1.23
N GLY A 49 -9.45 -17.22 0.83
CA GLY A 49 -9.87 -17.06 -0.56
C GLY A 49 -9.72 -15.61 -1.02
N LEU A 50 -10.20 -14.67 -0.20
CA LEU A 50 -10.09 -13.23 -0.47
C LEU A 50 -8.63 -12.76 -0.48
N ALA A 51 -7.81 -13.26 0.46
CA ALA A 51 -6.39 -12.92 0.52
C ALA A 51 -5.64 -13.42 -0.72
N ALA A 52 -5.93 -14.64 -1.18
CA ALA A 52 -5.34 -15.19 -2.40
C ALA A 52 -5.74 -14.39 -3.66
N GLU A 53 -7.01 -14.04 -3.79
CA GLU A 53 -7.51 -13.21 -4.90
C GLU A 53 -6.80 -11.85 -4.92
N ARG A 54 -6.78 -11.14 -3.79
CA ARG A 54 -6.13 -9.83 -3.68
C ARG A 54 -4.63 -9.90 -3.91
N ARG A 55 -3.96 -10.93 -3.41
CA ARG A 55 -2.53 -11.12 -3.67
C ARG A 55 -2.27 -11.27 -5.17
N ALA A 56 -3.05 -12.12 -5.86
CA ALA A 56 -2.91 -12.32 -7.30
C ALA A 56 -3.16 -11.04 -8.10
N GLU A 57 -4.08 -10.17 -7.65
CA GLU A 57 -4.29 -8.84 -8.24
C GLU A 57 -3.06 -7.94 -8.09
N VAL A 58 -2.46 -7.89 -6.89
CA VAL A 58 -1.26 -7.06 -6.65
C VAL A 58 -0.04 -7.60 -7.41
N GLU A 59 0.11 -8.92 -7.53
CA GLU A 59 1.17 -9.57 -8.31
C GLU A 59 1.08 -9.22 -9.81
N GLN A 60 -0.13 -9.02 -10.33
CA GLN A 60 -0.38 -8.65 -11.72
C GLN A 60 -0.44 -7.13 -11.96
N ALA A 61 -0.40 -6.33 -10.89
CA ALA A 61 -0.50 -4.88 -10.99
C ALA A 61 0.71 -4.31 -11.77
N PRO A 62 0.49 -3.32 -12.65
CA PRO A 62 1.59 -2.66 -13.33
C PRO A 62 2.46 -1.89 -12.32
N ALA A 63 3.70 -1.61 -12.71
CA ALA A 63 4.52 -0.66 -11.98
C ALA A 63 3.83 0.72 -11.94
N PHE A 64 4.06 1.46 -10.86
CA PHE A 64 3.74 2.88 -10.82
C PHE A 64 4.57 3.64 -11.87
N PRO A 65 4.14 4.83 -12.31
CA PRO A 65 4.88 5.63 -13.31
C PRO A 65 6.33 5.95 -12.94
N SER A 66 6.67 5.87 -11.66
CA SER A 66 8.00 6.10 -11.08
C SER A 66 8.91 4.86 -11.08
N GLY A 67 8.39 3.69 -11.46
CA GLY A 67 9.15 2.44 -11.59
C GLY A 67 9.06 1.49 -10.40
N GLU A 68 8.42 1.88 -9.29
CA GLU A 68 8.13 0.97 -8.19
C GLU A 68 7.08 -0.07 -8.58
N PHE A 69 7.32 -1.33 -8.19
CA PHE A 69 6.44 -2.46 -8.47
C PHE A 69 5.67 -2.85 -7.21
N PRO A 70 4.33 -2.79 -7.19
CA PRO A 70 3.51 -3.20 -6.05
C PRO A 70 3.80 -4.63 -5.56
N ALA A 71 4.16 -5.53 -6.47
CA ALA A 71 4.45 -6.91 -6.14
C ALA A 71 5.80 -7.12 -5.43
N ALA A 72 6.75 -6.19 -5.58
CA ALA A 72 8.15 -6.41 -5.20
C ALA A 72 8.34 -6.66 -3.70
N CYS A 73 7.49 -6.05 -2.86
CA CYS A 73 7.59 -6.17 -1.41
C CYS A 73 6.49 -7.01 -0.76
N LEU A 74 5.68 -7.71 -1.56
CA LEU A 74 4.56 -8.52 -1.06
C LEU A 74 5.00 -9.57 -0.03
N ASP A 75 6.11 -10.26 -0.28
CA ASP A 75 6.59 -11.31 0.64
C ASP A 75 7.09 -10.77 1.98
N ALA A 76 7.49 -9.49 2.03
CA ALA A 76 7.93 -8.84 3.25
C ALA A 76 6.74 -8.49 4.17
N VAL A 77 5.60 -8.09 3.60
CA VAL A 77 4.42 -7.65 4.37
C VAL A 77 3.34 -8.71 4.48
N ALA A 78 3.16 -9.57 3.49
CA ALA A 78 2.12 -10.59 3.45
C ALA A 78 2.73 -11.93 3.00
N PRO A 79 3.55 -12.57 3.85
CA PRO A 79 4.19 -13.85 3.52
C PRO A 79 3.13 -14.93 3.22
N ALA A 80 3.38 -15.73 2.19
CA ALA A 80 2.42 -16.75 1.73
C ALA A 80 2.07 -17.80 2.80
N ASP A 81 2.99 -18.12 3.71
CA ASP A 81 2.80 -19.06 4.82
C ASP A 81 2.32 -18.39 6.12
N GLY A 82 2.01 -17.10 6.08
CA GLY A 82 1.51 -16.33 7.22
C GLY A 82 0.02 -16.54 7.50
N PRO A 83 -0.52 -15.94 8.58
CA PRO A 83 -1.96 -15.83 8.76
C PRO A 83 -2.57 -15.07 7.56
N PRO A 84 -3.76 -15.46 7.10
CA PRO A 84 -4.39 -14.82 5.94
C PRO A 84 -4.70 -13.36 6.25
N GLU A 85 -4.16 -12.47 5.43
CA GLU A 85 -4.41 -11.03 5.49
C GLU A 85 -4.80 -10.54 4.09
N VAL A 86 -5.92 -9.83 4.03
CA VAL A 86 -6.46 -9.31 2.78
C VAL A 86 -5.84 -7.95 2.53
N ILE A 87 -5.03 -7.83 1.48
CA ILE A 87 -4.51 -6.54 1.03
C ILE A 87 -5.65 -5.77 0.39
N VAL A 88 -5.95 -4.59 0.92
CA VAL A 88 -7.09 -3.78 0.45
C VAL A 88 -6.64 -2.62 -0.42
N ARG A 89 -5.40 -2.15 -0.22
CA ARG A 89 -4.83 -1.02 -0.94
C ARG A 89 -3.30 -1.12 -0.98
N VAL A 90 -2.74 -0.80 -2.13
CA VAL A 90 -1.31 -0.55 -2.31
C VAL A 90 -1.15 0.80 -2.98
N GLU A 91 -0.43 1.72 -2.35
CA GLU A 91 -0.25 3.08 -2.86
C GLU A 91 1.20 3.52 -2.72
N ARG A 92 1.71 4.24 -3.71
CA ARG A 92 3.00 4.92 -3.60
C ARG A 92 2.85 6.19 -2.77
N VAL A 93 3.81 6.47 -1.89
CA VAL A 93 3.87 7.69 -1.07
C VAL A 93 5.29 8.24 -1.00
N ASN A 94 5.44 9.45 -0.48
CA ASN A 94 6.71 9.96 0.02
C ASN A 94 6.65 10.02 1.55
N PHE A 95 7.25 9.04 2.23
CA PHE A 95 7.23 8.91 3.68
C PHE A 95 8.50 9.47 4.31
N ALA A 96 8.36 10.44 5.21
CA ALA A 96 9.48 11.12 5.86
C ALA A 96 10.58 11.62 4.89
N GLY A 97 10.18 12.03 3.67
CA GLY A 97 11.08 12.54 2.64
C GLY A 97 11.71 11.47 1.73
N SER A 98 11.35 10.20 1.88
CA SER A 98 11.82 9.09 1.03
C SER A 98 10.65 8.39 0.30
N PRO A 99 10.84 7.95 -0.95
CA PRO A 99 9.85 7.12 -1.65
C PRO A 99 9.55 5.83 -0.88
N ALA A 100 8.28 5.47 -0.80
CA ALA A 100 7.81 4.26 -0.14
C ALA A 100 6.51 3.73 -0.78
N LEU A 101 6.19 2.47 -0.46
CA LEU A 101 4.90 1.86 -0.73
C LEU A 101 4.14 1.67 0.57
N VAL A 102 2.85 1.98 0.58
CA VAL A 102 1.93 1.66 1.67
C VAL A 102 1.12 0.45 1.27
N TYR A 103 1.12 -0.57 2.12
CA TYR A 103 0.23 -1.71 2.04
C TYR A 103 -0.76 -1.63 3.20
N VAL A 104 -2.05 -1.61 2.88
CA VAL A 104 -3.12 -1.65 3.87
C VAL A 104 -3.73 -3.04 3.86
N HIS A 105 -3.84 -3.64 5.04
CA HIS A 105 -4.27 -4.99 5.25
C HIS A 105 -5.47 -5.02 6.20
N VAL A 106 -6.35 -5.99 5.97
CA VAL A 106 -7.35 -6.41 6.95
C VAL A 106 -7.10 -7.88 7.29
N GLY A 107 -6.97 -8.16 8.57
CA GLY A 107 -6.65 -9.48 9.11
C GLY A 107 -7.47 -9.80 10.35
N ALA A 108 -7.21 -10.96 10.93
CA ALA A 108 -7.83 -11.39 12.18
C ALA A 108 -6.80 -11.45 13.31
N THR A 109 -7.22 -11.01 14.49
CA THR A 109 -6.51 -11.30 15.73
C THR A 109 -6.54 -12.81 16.00
N ALA A 110 -5.48 -13.36 16.59
CA ALA A 110 -5.39 -14.79 16.88
C ALA A 110 -6.60 -15.25 17.73
N GLY A 111 -7.35 -16.23 17.22
CA GLY A 111 -8.55 -16.76 17.87
C GLY A 111 -9.85 -16.00 17.58
N ALA A 112 -9.82 -14.94 16.77
CA ALA A 112 -11.03 -14.27 16.30
C ALA A 112 -11.82 -15.15 15.33
N ALA A 113 -13.15 -14.95 15.31
CA ALA A 113 -14.05 -15.64 14.38
C ALA A 113 -14.25 -14.87 13.06
N ALA A 114 -13.82 -13.61 13.03
CA ALA A 114 -13.93 -12.73 11.87
C ALA A 114 -12.71 -11.82 11.77
N LEU A 115 -12.51 -11.21 10.60
CA LEU A 115 -11.55 -10.14 10.39
C LEU A 115 -11.90 -8.95 11.28
N ASP A 116 -10.98 -8.56 12.15
CA ASP A 116 -11.20 -7.56 13.21
C ASP A 116 -10.02 -6.59 13.38
N ARG A 117 -8.97 -6.75 12.58
CA ARG A 117 -7.72 -5.99 12.70
C ARG A 117 -7.37 -5.34 11.37
N VAL A 118 -7.05 -4.06 11.43
CA VAL A 118 -6.37 -3.35 10.34
C VAL A 118 -4.88 -3.34 10.63
N ARG A 119 -4.04 -3.59 9.62
CA ARG A 119 -2.61 -3.33 9.69
C ARG A 119 -2.19 -2.45 8.52
N ILE A 120 -1.32 -1.48 8.76
CA ILE A 120 -0.77 -0.63 7.70
C ILE A 120 0.75 -0.73 7.75
N ASP A 121 1.35 -1.17 6.65
CA ASP A 121 2.81 -1.25 6.51
C ASP A 121 3.28 -0.19 5.51
N VAL A 122 4.24 0.63 5.93
CA VAL A 122 5.00 1.52 5.04
C VAL A 122 6.33 0.86 4.76
N VAL A 123 6.65 0.69 3.48
CA VAL A 123 7.77 -0.11 3.00
C VAL A 123 8.68 0.73 2.14
N GLY A 124 9.97 0.76 2.49
CA GLY A 124 11.01 1.44 1.72
C GLY A 124 11.27 0.77 0.37
N THR A 125 12.09 1.41 -0.47
CA THR A 125 12.44 0.90 -1.81
C THR A 125 13.28 -0.40 -1.78
N ASP A 126 13.85 -0.75 -0.64
CA ASP A 126 14.57 -1.99 -0.35
C ASP A 126 13.68 -3.08 0.25
N CYS A 127 12.36 -2.86 0.27
CA CYS A 127 11.36 -3.71 0.92
C CYS A 127 11.50 -3.82 2.45
N ALA A 128 12.28 -2.95 3.09
CA ALA A 128 12.27 -2.85 4.54
C ALA A 128 10.99 -2.18 5.03
N VAL A 129 10.29 -2.82 5.98
CA VAL A 129 9.16 -2.19 6.67
C VAL A 129 9.72 -1.09 7.58
N VAL A 130 9.42 0.16 7.25
CA VAL A 130 9.88 1.34 8.00
C VAL A 130 8.85 1.84 9.01
N LEU A 131 7.58 1.46 8.83
CA LEU A 131 6.50 1.70 9.78
C LEU A 131 5.48 0.55 9.68
N SER A 132 4.98 0.08 10.82
CA SER A 132 3.86 -0.87 10.90
C SER A 132 2.91 -0.42 12.01
N LEU A 133 1.62 -0.34 11.69
CA LEU A 133 0.56 0.22 12.55
C LEU A 133 -0.54 -0.80 12.83
#